data_AF-A0A963BMN4-F1
#
_entry.id   AF-A0A963BMN4-F1
#
_cell.length_a   1.000
_cell.length_b   1.000
_cell.length_c   1.000
_cell.angle_alpha   90.00
_cell.angle_beta   90.00
_cell.angle_gamma   90.00
#
_symmetry.space_group_name_H-M   'P 1'
#
loop_
_entity.id
_entity.type
_entity.pdbx_description
1 polymer ?
#
loop_
_entity_poly.entity_id
_entity_poly.type
_entity_poly.pdbx_seq_one_letter_code
_entity_poly.pdbx_strand_id
1 'polypeptide(L)'
;RVSEESEAYDISKIDFDRLRKEFERSPAQRTTVQNLKAAIEARLQRLLAQNPLRTDFQQHYEKIVAEYNREKDRVTIEHTFEALLKFERSLEDEERRSLREELDEESLAIFDLLRKPDLDAADIRKIKAVAVDLLSRLKAEKLRIDHWRDKETTRDAVRITIRDHLWSDDTGLPVEAYTEEDVNEKAEEVFRHVYRAYPALPSPFYAPGPAAG
;
A
#
# COMPACT_ATOMS: atom_id res chain seq x y z
N ARG A 1 -39.54 14.70 -7.78
CA ARG A 1 -38.33 13.89 -8.02
C ARG A 1 -37.24 14.54 -7.19
N VAL A 2 -36.96 14.00 -6.02
CA VAL A 2 -35.89 14.50 -5.15
C VAL A 2 -34.65 13.70 -5.51
N SER A 3 -33.63 14.40 -6.00
CA SER A 3 -32.28 13.91 -6.19
C SER A 3 -31.64 13.77 -4.81
N GLU A 4 -31.61 12.56 -4.27
CA GLU A 4 -30.70 12.22 -3.18
C GLU A 4 -29.29 12.17 -3.78
N GLU A 5 -28.55 13.26 -3.65
CA GLU A 5 -27.10 13.22 -3.74
C GLU A 5 -26.61 12.31 -2.62
N SER A 6 -26.21 11.10 -2.98
CA SER A 6 -25.46 10.22 -2.10
C SER A 6 -24.12 10.91 -1.82
N GLU A 7 -24.04 11.66 -0.73
CA GLU A 7 -22.74 12.09 -0.19
C GLU A 7 -21.92 10.81 0.01
N ALA A 8 -20.92 10.64 -0.86
CA ALA A 8 -19.90 9.63 -0.67
C ALA A 8 -19.25 9.93 0.68
N TYR A 9 -19.40 9.01 1.65
CA TYR A 9 -18.89 9.22 2.99
C TYR A 9 -17.37 9.43 2.93
N ASP A 10 -16.88 10.57 3.39
CA ASP A 10 -15.46 10.80 3.61
C ASP A 10 -15.03 9.99 4.84
N ILE A 11 -14.44 8.81 4.60
CA ILE A 11 -14.06 7.88 5.65
C ILE A 11 -12.83 8.36 6.44
N SER A 12 -12.08 9.34 5.91
CA SER A 12 -10.81 9.77 6.49
C SER A 12 -10.91 10.40 7.89
N LYS A 13 -12.12 10.76 8.35
CA LYS A 13 -12.40 11.43 9.64
C LYS A 13 -13.61 10.85 10.40
N ILE A 14 -14.01 9.61 10.12
CA ILE A 14 -15.26 9.04 10.67
C ILE A 14 -15.16 8.78 12.17
N ASP A 15 -16.13 9.31 12.92
CA ASP A 15 -16.49 8.83 14.25
C ASP A 15 -17.27 7.52 14.09
N PHE A 16 -16.59 6.40 14.29
CA PHE A 16 -17.15 5.06 14.15
C PHE A 16 -18.33 4.77 15.09
N ASP A 17 -18.35 5.38 16.28
CA ASP A 17 -19.42 5.19 17.25
C ASP A 17 -20.67 5.95 16.82
N ARG A 18 -20.49 7.14 16.25
CA ARG A 18 -21.57 7.88 15.61
C ARG A 18 -22.11 7.13 14.38
N LEU A 19 -21.23 6.66 13.51
CA LEU A 19 -21.64 5.94 12.29
C LEU A 19 -22.47 4.68 12.62
N ARG A 20 -22.09 3.95 13.68
CA ARG A 20 -22.85 2.81 14.19
C ARG A 20 -24.27 3.21 14.63
N LYS A 21 -24.41 4.27 15.43
CA LYS A 21 -25.72 4.76 15.90
C LYS A 21 -26.62 5.22 14.75
N GLU A 22 -26.05 5.87 13.74
CA GLU A 22 -26.78 6.28 12.54
C GLU A 22 -27.24 5.06 11.73
N PHE A 23 -26.37 4.05 11.59
CA PHE A 23 -26.68 2.80 10.91
C PHE A 23 -27.80 1.99 11.60
N GLU A 24 -27.78 1.88 12.94
CA GLU A 24 -28.82 1.18 13.71
C GLU A 24 -30.21 1.79 13.54
N ARG A 25 -30.29 3.11 13.33
CA ARG A 25 -31.55 3.87 13.17
C ARG A 25 -31.97 4.06 11.72
N SER A 26 -31.10 3.71 10.77
CA SER A 26 -31.32 3.98 9.35
C SER A 26 -32.30 2.97 8.73
N PRO A 27 -33.32 3.42 7.96
CA PRO A 27 -34.12 2.53 7.14
C PRO A 27 -33.37 2.02 5.89
N ALA A 28 -32.21 2.60 5.57
CA ALA A 28 -31.44 2.37 4.34
C ALA A 28 -30.10 1.62 4.58
N GLN A 29 -30.04 0.72 5.57
CA GLN A 29 -28.82 0.00 5.96
C GLN A 29 -28.07 -0.67 4.79
N ARG A 30 -28.79 -1.25 3.82
CA ARG A 30 -28.19 -1.86 2.63
C ARG A 30 -27.38 -0.86 1.81
N THR A 31 -27.93 0.35 1.62
CA THR A 31 -27.27 1.44 0.91
C THR A 31 -26.06 1.90 1.68
N THR A 32 -26.17 2.05 3.01
CA THR A 32 -25.03 2.40 3.87
C THR A 32 -23.88 1.39 3.75
N VAL A 33 -24.17 0.09 3.77
CA VAL A 33 -23.16 -0.96 3.55
C VAL A 33 -22.53 -0.88 2.16
N GLN A 34 -23.32 -0.60 1.10
CA GLN A 34 -22.73 -0.45 -0.25
C GLN A 34 -21.80 0.77 -0.34
N ASN A 35 -22.21 1.90 0.23
CA ASN A 35 -21.38 3.10 0.22
C ASN A 35 -20.09 2.89 1.01
N LEU A 36 -20.18 2.24 2.17
CA LEU A 36 -19.01 1.89 2.99
C LEU A 36 -18.06 0.96 2.24
N LYS A 37 -18.56 -0.09 1.59
CA LYS A 37 -17.77 -0.96 0.72
C LYS A 37 -17.04 -0.19 -0.37
N ALA A 38 -17.74 0.70 -1.08
CA ALA A 38 -17.16 1.45 -2.20
C ALA A 38 -16.01 2.36 -1.75
N ALA A 39 -16.17 3.03 -0.61
CA ALA A 39 -15.13 3.92 -0.09
C ALA A 39 -13.94 3.16 0.52
N ILE A 40 -14.18 2.03 1.21
CA ILE A 40 -13.12 1.11 1.66
C ILE A 40 -12.35 0.55 0.47
N GLU A 41 -13.03 0.11 -0.59
CA GLU A 41 -12.40 -0.39 -1.82
C GLU A 41 -11.49 0.67 -2.43
N ALA A 42 -11.95 1.93 -2.55
CA ALA A 42 -11.14 3.02 -3.08
C ALA A 42 -9.86 3.24 -2.25
N ARG A 43 -9.97 3.19 -0.92
CA ARG A 43 -8.82 3.31 0.01
C ARG A 43 -7.86 2.14 -0.14
N LEU A 44 -8.38 0.91 -0.15
CA LEU A 44 -7.61 -0.31 -0.33
C LEU A 44 -6.84 -0.33 -1.66
N GLN A 45 -7.49 0.05 -2.76
CA GLN A 45 -6.84 0.13 -4.07
C GLN A 45 -5.67 1.12 -4.06
N ARG A 46 -5.78 2.25 -3.35
CA ARG A 46 -4.65 3.17 -3.17
C ARG A 46 -3.50 2.51 -2.42
N LEU A 47 -3.77 1.79 -1.33
CA LEU A 47 -2.74 1.11 -0.55
C LEU A 47 -2.02 0.01 -1.33
N LEU A 48 -2.76 -0.80 -2.10
CA LEU A 48 -2.22 -1.82 -3.01
C LEU A 48 -1.42 -1.20 -4.17
N ALA A 49 -1.81 0.00 -4.61
CA ALA A 49 -1.08 0.72 -5.64
C ALA A 49 0.29 1.20 -5.14
N GLN A 50 0.37 1.59 -3.87
CA GLN A 50 1.60 2.02 -3.21
C GLN A 50 2.49 0.84 -2.82
N ASN A 51 1.92 -0.26 -2.32
CA ASN A 51 2.71 -1.41 -1.88
C ASN A 51 2.09 -2.74 -2.36
N PRO A 52 2.78 -3.46 -3.27
CA PRO A 52 2.24 -4.70 -3.85
C PRO A 52 2.14 -5.85 -2.85
N LEU A 53 2.75 -5.76 -1.66
CA LEU A 53 2.71 -6.82 -0.66
C LEU A 53 1.45 -6.80 0.23
N ARG A 54 0.60 -5.78 0.11
CA ARG A 54 -0.66 -5.63 0.87
C ARG A 54 -1.83 -6.50 0.37
N THR A 55 -1.53 -7.60 -0.32
CA THR A 55 -2.54 -8.47 -0.96
C THR A 55 -3.41 -9.24 0.03
N ASP A 56 -2.95 -9.41 1.26
CA ASP A 56 -3.71 -9.97 2.37
C ASP A 56 -4.94 -9.11 2.73
N PHE A 57 -4.81 -7.78 2.67
CA PHE A 57 -5.95 -6.86 2.84
C PHE A 57 -7.00 -7.05 1.74
N GLN A 58 -6.57 -7.28 0.49
CA GLN A 58 -7.48 -7.60 -0.62
C GLN A 58 -8.26 -8.89 -0.35
N GLN A 59 -7.57 -9.96 0.06
CA GLN A 59 -8.21 -11.24 0.37
C GLN A 59 -9.21 -11.12 1.53
N HIS A 60 -8.86 -10.35 2.56
CA HIS A 60 -9.76 -10.12 3.69
C HIS A 60 -11.00 -9.32 3.27
N TYR A 61 -10.83 -8.26 2.47
CA TYR A 61 -11.95 -7.50 1.94
C TYR A 61 -12.88 -8.35 1.08
N GLU A 62 -12.33 -9.13 0.15
CA GLU A 62 -13.09 -10.05 -0.71
C GLU A 62 -13.91 -11.04 0.11
N LYS A 63 -13.36 -11.54 1.22
CA LYS A 63 -14.08 -12.43 2.14
C LYS A 63 -15.28 -11.73 2.78
N ILE A 64 -15.15 -10.48 3.20
CA ILE A 64 -16.26 -9.69 3.76
C ILE A 64 -17.35 -9.49 2.70
N VAL A 65 -16.95 -9.14 1.47
CA VAL A 65 -17.89 -8.94 0.35
C VAL A 65 -18.60 -10.24 -0.04
N ALA A 66 -17.89 -11.36 -0.06
CA ALA A 66 -18.46 -12.67 -0.35
C ALA A 66 -19.53 -13.07 0.66
N GLU A 67 -19.29 -12.83 1.95
CA GLU A 67 -20.25 -13.12 3.01
C GLU A 67 -21.54 -12.31 2.85
N TYR A 68 -21.41 -11.00 2.61
CA TYR A 68 -22.54 -10.12 2.32
C TYR A 68 -23.37 -10.55 1.09
N ASN A 69 -22.72 -11.17 0.10
CA ASN A 69 -23.40 -11.61 -1.12
C ASN A 69 -24.16 -12.93 -0.95
N ARG A 70 -23.80 -13.77 0.02
CA ARG A 70 -24.46 -15.06 0.28
C ARG A 70 -25.86 -14.89 0.85
N GLU A 71 -26.00 -14.04 1.86
CA GLU A 71 -27.26 -13.81 2.56
C GLU A 71 -27.46 -12.31 2.79
N LYS A 72 -28.66 -11.80 2.50
CA LYS A 72 -28.98 -10.36 2.57
C LYS A 72 -30.10 -10.07 3.56
N ASP A 73 -30.18 -10.90 4.59
CA ASP A 73 -31.04 -10.66 5.74
C ASP A 73 -30.45 -9.58 6.65
N ARG A 74 -31.24 -9.15 7.63
CA ARG A 74 -30.85 -8.04 8.51
C ARG A 74 -29.60 -8.37 9.33
N VAL A 75 -29.48 -9.60 9.83
CA VAL A 75 -28.35 -10.02 10.66
C VAL A 75 -27.05 -9.98 9.86
N THR A 76 -27.08 -10.45 8.61
CA THR A 76 -25.91 -10.42 7.73
C THR A 76 -25.50 -9.00 7.35
N ILE A 77 -26.47 -8.09 7.16
CA ILE A 77 -26.20 -6.67 6.89
C ILE A 77 -25.51 -6.01 8.09
N GLU A 78 -26.00 -6.26 9.32
CA GLU A 78 -25.38 -5.74 10.55
C GLU A 78 -23.98 -6.34 10.77
N HIS A 79 -23.81 -7.65 10.62
CA HIS A 79 -22.49 -8.30 10.73
C HIS A 79 -21.48 -7.82 9.69
N THR A 80 -21.92 -7.62 8.44
CA THR A 80 -21.08 -7.07 7.37
C THR A 80 -20.62 -5.66 7.70
N PHE A 81 -21.53 -4.82 8.20
CA PHE A 81 -21.18 -3.47 8.62
C PHE A 81 -20.08 -3.46 9.68
N GLU A 82 -20.22 -4.29 10.72
CA GLU A 82 -19.19 -4.46 11.75
C GLU A 82 -17.84 -4.95 11.21
N ALA A 83 -17.87 -5.92 10.31
CA ALA A 83 -16.67 -6.44 9.66
C ALA A 83 -15.96 -5.37 8.84
N LEU A 84 -16.71 -4.54 8.11
CA LEU A 84 -16.17 -3.41 7.35
C LEU A 84 -15.55 -2.34 8.27
N LEU A 85 -16.18 -2.02 9.41
CA LEU A 85 -15.58 -1.07 10.36
C LEU A 85 -14.28 -1.60 10.97
N LYS A 86 -14.22 -2.90 11.26
CA LYS A 86 -12.99 -3.53 11.77
C LYS A 86 -11.90 -3.55 10.69
N PHE A 87 -12.27 -3.86 9.46
CA PHE A 87 -11.34 -3.84 8.33
C PHE A 87 -10.78 -2.44 8.09
N GLU A 88 -11.62 -1.41 8.19
CA GLU A 88 -11.17 -0.04 8.00
C GLU A 88 -10.14 0.41 9.04
N ARG A 89 -10.30 0.00 10.30
CA ARG A 89 -9.27 0.23 11.33
C ARG A 89 -7.95 -0.46 10.98
N SER A 90 -8.00 -1.67 10.40
CA SER A 90 -6.79 -2.36 9.97
C SER A 90 -6.08 -1.65 8.81
N LEU A 91 -6.83 -1.04 7.88
CA LEU A 91 -6.25 -0.20 6.83
C LEU A 91 -5.62 1.07 7.41
N GLU A 92 -6.26 1.69 8.39
CA GLU A 92 -5.72 2.85 9.09
C GLU A 92 -4.43 2.53 9.87
N ASP A 93 -4.37 1.37 10.53
CA ASP A 93 -3.16 0.91 11.20
C ASP A 93 -2.02 0.62 10.21
N GLU A 94 -2.33 0.10 9.02
CA GLU A 94 -1.35 -0.11 7.96
C GLU A 94 -0.85 1.22 7.37
N GLU A 95 -1.73 2.19 7.14
CA GLU A 95 -1.33 3.53 6.67
C GLU A 95 -0.40 4.25 7.65
N ARG A 96 -0.59 4.03 8.96
CA ARG A 96 0.27 4.58 10.01
C ARG A 96 1.58 3.82 10.16
N ARG A 97 1.79 2.73 9.43
CA ARG A 97 2.98 1.89 9.55
C ARG A 97 4.24 2.63 9.10
N SER A 98 4.16 3.42 8.04
CA SER A 98 5.27 4.28 7.58
C SER A 98 5.81 5.14 8.73
N LEU A 99 4.92 5.78 9.50
CA LEU A 99 5.27 6.56 10.68
C LEU A 99 5.92 5.72 11.79
N ARG A 100 5.39 4.54 12.09
CA ARG A 100 5.97 3.62 13.10
C ARG A 100 7.34 3.11 12.69
N GLU A 101 7.55 2.91 11.40
CA GLU A 101 8.80 2.45 10.83
C GLU A 101 9.80 3.59 10.60
N GLU A 102 9.40 4.85 10.84
CA GLU A 102 10.19 6.06 10.57
C GLU A 102 10.60 6.18 9.09
N LEU A 103 9.71 5.76 8.19
CA LEU A 103 9.88 5.80 6.74
C LEU A 103 8.77 6.62 6.09
N ASP A 104 9.02 7.17 4.90
CA ASP A 104 7.94 7.59 4.02
C ASP A 104 7.29 6.38 3.33
N GLU A 105 6.11 6.57 2.74
CA GLU A 105 5.35 5.49 2.11
C GLU A 105 6.11 4.84 0.94
N GLU A 106 6.96 5.61 0.25
CA GLU A 106 7.75 5.14 -0.88
C GLU A 106 8.88 4.20 -0.44
N SER A 107 9.60 4.60 0.60
CA SER A 107 10.70 3.84 1.18
C SER A 107 10.17 2.63 1.96
N LEU A 108 8.98 2.73 2.56
CA LEU A 108 8.30 1.60 3.21
C LEU A 108 8.03 0.46 2.21
N ALA A 109 7.57 0.79 1.00
CA ALA A 109 7.31 -0.22 -0.03
C ALA A 109 8.60 -0.94 -0.45
N ILE A 110 9.71 -0.23 -0.61
CA ILE A 110 11.01 -0.84 -0.92
C ILE A 110 11.52 -1.65 0.27
N PHE A 111 11.42 -1.13 1.49
CA PHE A 111 11.78 -1.85 2.72
C PHE A 111 11.05 -3.19 2.82
N ASP A 112 9.75 -3.23 2.55
CA ASP A 112 8.97 -4.47 2.59
C ASP A 112 9.42 -5.49 1.55
N LEU A 113 9.73 -5.03 0.34
CA LEU A 113 10.25 -5.90 -0.71
C LEU A 113 11.60 -6.49 -0.30
N LEU A 114 12.47 -5.70 0.32
CA LEU A 114 13.79 -6.16 0.76
C LEU A 114 13.72 -7.09 1.98
N ARG A 115 12.72 -6.94 2.85
CA ARG A 115 12.63 -7.66 4.13
C ARG A 115 12.49 -9.18 3.95
N LYS A 116 13.02 -9.92 4.93
CA LYS A 116 12.95 -11.38 5.08
C LYS A 116 12.46 -11.74 6.50
N PRO A 117 11.92 -12.95 6.73
CA PRO A 117 11.72 -13.47 8.09
C PRO A 117 13.03 -13.55 8.87
N ASP A 118 12.93 -13.63 10.20
CA ASP A 118 14.04 -13.95 11.11
C ASP A 118 15.25 -12.98 11.08
N LEU A 119 14.98 -11.70 10.79
CA LEU A 119 15.98 -10.63 10.87
C LEU A 119 16.09 -10.05 12.27
N ASP A 120 17.31 -9.71 12.69
CA ASP A 120 17.52 -9.01 13.95
C ASP A 120 17.27 -7.49 13.83
N ALA A 121 17.34 -6.79 14.96
CA ALA A 121 17.09 -5.34 14.98
C ALA A 121 18.15 -4.53 14.23
N ALA A 122 19.39 -5.01 14.14
CA ALA A 122 20.46 -4.35 13.39
C ALA A 122 20.26 -4.52 11.88
N ASP A 123 19.91 -5.72 11.43
CA ASP A 123 19.56 -6.02 10.05
C ASP A 123 18.39 -5.16 9.58
N ILE A 124 17.31 -5.09 10.38
CA ILE A 124 16.14 -4.27 10.06
C ILE A 124 16.53 -2.80 9.86
N ARG A 125 17.33 -2.22 10.78
CA ARG A 125 17.81 -0.83 10.64
C ARG A 125 18.65 -0.64 9.39
N LYS A 126 19.53 -1.59 9.07
CA LYS A 126 20.35 -1.55 7.87
C LYS A 126 19.48 -1.57 6.61
N ILE A 127 18.51 -2.48 6.51
CA ILE A 127 17.61 -2.58 5.35
C ILE A 127 16.77 -1.32 5.16
N LYS A 128 16.32 -0.68 6.25
CA LYS A 128 15.63 0.62 6.17
C LYS A 128 16.51 1.70 5.53
N ALA A 129 17.77 1.79 5.96
CA ALA A 129 18.73 2.74 5.37
C ALA A 129 18.96 2.44 3.88
N VAL A 130 19.18 1.16 3.53
CA VAL A 130 19.31 0.73 2.13
C VAL A 130 18.11 1.13 1.29
N ALA A 131 16.88 0.95 1.79
CA ALA A 131 15.67 1.30 1.07
C ALA A 131 15.58 2.81 0.76
N VAL A 132 15.87 3.66 1.76
CA VAL A 132 15.85 5.12 1.63
C VAL A 132 16.93 5.61 0.67
N ASP A 133 18.16 5.10 0.83
CA ASP A 133 19.31 5.51 0.03
C ASP A 133 19.19 5.07 -1.43
N LEU A 134 18.74 3.84 -1.66
CA LEU A 134 18.47 3.33 -3.01
C LEU A 134 17.45 4.20 -3.73
N LEU A 135 16.32 4.47 -3.08
CA LEU A 135 15.26 5.27 -3.70
C LEU A 135 15.73 6.68 -4.02
N SER A 136 16.42 7.30 -3.07
CA SER A 136 17.03 8.63 -3.21
C SER A 136 17.95 8.68 -4.43
N ARG A 137 18.83 7.68 -4.58
CA ARG A 137 19.76 7.57 -5.71
C ARG A 137 19.03 7.38 -7.05
N LEU A 138 18.05 6.50 -7.10
CA LEU A 138 17.26 6.27 -8.31
C LEU A 138 16.53 7.54 -8.76
N LYS A 139 15.90 8.26 -7.82
CA LYS A 139 15.22 9.54 -8.08
C LYS A 139 16.17 10.67 -8.50
N ALA A 140 17.39 10.69 -7.99
CA ALA A 140 18.39 11.69 -8.33
C ALA A 140 19.02 11.47 -9.71
N GLU A 141 19.13 10.21 -10.13
CA GLU A 141 19.83 9.83 -11.35
C GLU A 141 18.87 9.23 -12.40
N LYS A 142 18.61 7.93 -12.29
CA LYS A 142 18.12 7.11 -13.40
C LYS A 142 16.66 7.40 -13.75
N LEU A 143 15.84 7.73 -12.75
CA LEU A 143 14.41 8.02 -12.93
C LEU A 143 14.15 9.43 -13.47
N ARG A 144 15.17 10.30 -13.53
CA ARG A 144 15.06 11.63 -14.18
C ARG A 144 15.18 11.56 -15.70
N ILE A 145 15.63 10.43 -16.23
CA ILE A 145 15.74 10.25 -17.67
C ILE A 145 14.31 10.20 -18.24
N ASP A 146 14.05 11.08 -19.19
CA ASP A 146 12.76 11.16 -19.86
C ASP A 146 12.40 9.80 -20.49
N HIS A 147 11.19 9.32 -20.20
CA HIS A 147 10.71 8.03 -20.69
C HIS A 147 11.68 6.85 -20.43
N TRP A 148 12.35 6.81 -19.26
CA TRP A 148 13.37 5.78 -18.95
C TRP A 148 12.90 4.32 -19.11
N ARG A 149 11.60 4.07 -19.05
CA ARG A 149 11.00 2.73 -19.22
C ARG A 149 10.94 2.27 -20.68
N ASP A 150 11.01 3.20 -21.63
CA ASP A 150 10.73 2.90 -23.04
C ASP A 150 11.97 2.35 -23.75
N LYS A 151 13.17 2.67 -23.25
CA LYS A 151 14.45 2.21 -23.80
C LYS A 151 15.04 1.09 -22.95
N GLU A 152 15.52 0.04 -23.61
CA GLU A 152 16.17 -1.09 -22.96
C GLU A 152 17.40 -0.67 -22.15
N THR A 153 18.26 0.18 -22.72
CA THR A 153 19.48 0.66 -22.06
C THR A 153 19.21 1.39 -20.73
N THR A 154 18.16 2.20 -20.66
CA THR A 154 17.81 2.93 -19.43
C THR A 154 17.11 2.04 -18.41
N ARG A 155 16.31 1.06 -18.85
CA ARG A 155 15.76 0.02 -17.96
C ARG A 155 16.86 -0.83 -17.34
N ASP A 156 17.82 -1.27 -18.14
CA ASP A 156 18.94 -2.07 -17.65
C ASP A 156 19.85 -1.26 -16.73
N ALA A 157 20.07 0.02 -17.02
CA ALA A 157 20.80 0.90 -16.10
C ALA A 157 20.12 1.02 -14.73
N VAL A 158 18.78 1.09 -14.67
CA VAL A 158 18.03 1.07 -13.39
C VAL A 158 18.21 -0.27 -12.68
N ARG A 159 18.02 -1.39 -13.40
CA ARG A 159 18.17 -2.74 -12.84
C ARG A 159 19.56 -2.98 -12.27
N ILE A 160 20.61 -2.62 -13.01
CA ILE A 160 22.01 -2.72 -12.58
C ILE A 160 22.24 -1.84 -11.34
N THR A 161 21.74 -0.60 -11.35
CA THR A 161 21.90 0.31 -10.19
C THR A 161 21.29 -0.27 -8.92
N ILE A 162 20.11 -0.91 -9.02
CA ILE A 162 19.46 -1.58 -7.90
C ILE A 162 20.34 -2.73 -7.41
N ARG A 163 20.68 -3.67 -8.29
CA ARG A 163 21.48 -4.86 -7.93
C ARG A 163 22.81 -4.46 -7.30
N ASP A 164 23.56 -3.57 -7.95
CA ASP A 164 24.89 -3.16 -7.47
C ASP A 164 24.80 -2.43 -6.12
N HIS A 165 23.73 -1.67 -5.88
CA HIS A 165 23.52 -1.02 -4.59
C HIS A 165 23.18 -2.02 -3.48
N LEU A 166 22.33 -3.02 -3.76
CA LEU A 166 21.99 -4.06 -2.80
C LEU A 166 23.15 -5.01 -2.50
N TRP A 167 24.08 -5.19 -3.44
CA TRP A 167 25.27 -6.05 -3.30
C TRP A 167 26.47 -5.35 -2.65
N SER A 168 26.49 -4.02 -2.61
CA SER A 168 27.61 -3.22 -2.11
C SER A 168 28.02 -3.56 -0.67
N ASP A 169 29.31 -3.69 -0.38
CA ASP A 169 29.82 -3.90 0.99
C ASP A 169 29.50 -2.69 1.91
N ASP A 170 29.45 -1.48 1.35
CA ASP A 170 29.24 -0.24 2.09
C ASP A 170 27.75 0.05 2.34
N THR A 171 26.90 -0.19 1.33
CA THR A 171 25.50 0.26 1.31
C THR A 171 24.49 -0.86 1.12
N GLY A 172 24.95 -2.09 0.89
CA GLY A 172 24.10 -3.22 0.51
C GLY A 172 23.41 -3.91 1.68
N LEU A 173 22.74 -5.00 1.37
CA LEU A 173 22.00 -5.81 2.34
C LEU A 173 22.95 -6.48 3.35
N PRO A 174 22.46 -6.89 4.53
CA PRO A 174 23.29 -7.63 5.49
C PRO A 174 23.78 -8.97 4.93
N VAL A 175 25.10 -9.11 4.75
CA VAL A 175 25.73 -10.29 4.11
C VAL A 175 25.50 -11.60 4.85
N GLU A 176 25.29 -11.55 6.17
CA GLU A 176 25.00 -12.74 6.98
C GLU A 176 23.55 -13.25 6.81
N ALA A 177 22.63 -12.38 6.37
CA ALA A 177 21.21 -12.70 6.22
C ALA A 177 20.78 -12.91 4.76
N TYR A 178 21.55 -12.38 3.81
CA TYR A 178 21.24 -12.37 2.37
C TYR A 178 22.37 -13.00 1.56
N THR A 179 22.03 -14.09 0.86
CA THR A 179 22.89 -14.72 -0.14
C THR A 179 22.88 -13.95 -1.46
N GLU A 180 23.77 -14.31 -2.39
CA GLU A 180 23.75 -13.79 -3.77
C GLU A 180 22.41 -14.04 -4.48
N GLU A 181 21.80 -15.20 -4.25
CA GLU A 181 20.49 -15.51 -4.79
C GLU A 181 19.41 -14.59 -4.19
N ASP A 182 19.39 -14.42 -2.85
CA ASP A 182 18.47 -13.50 -2.18
C ASP A 182 18.60 -12.07 -2.75
N VAL A 183 19.84 -11.56 -2.92
CA VAL A 183 20.08 -10.21 -3.44
C VAL A 183 19.55 -10.07 -4.87
N ASN A 184 19.77 -11.05 -5.73
CA ASN A 184 19.28 -11.03 -7.11
C ASN A 184 17.74 -11.06 -7.16
N GLU A 185 17.11 -11.89 -6.34
CA GLU A 185 15.64 -11.95 -6.23
C GLU A 185 15.06 -10.61 -5.74
N LYS A 186 15.64 -10.05 -4.67
CA LYS A 186 15.24 -8.75 -4.11
C LYS A 186 15.45 -7.61 -5.10
N ALA A 187 16.55 -7.62 -5.86
CA ALA A 187 16.81 -6.63 -6.90
C ALA A 187 15.72 -6.65 -7.99
N GLU A 188 15.30 -7.83 -8.43
CA GLU A 188 14.22 -7.94 -9.42
C GLU A 188 12.85 -7.56 -8.86
N GLU A 189 12.56 -7.88 -7.59
CA GLU A 189 11.35 -7.41 -6.89
C GLU A 189 11.27 -5.89 -6.83
N VAL A 190 12.36 -5.25 -6.38
CA VAL A 190 12.47 -3.79 -6.32
C VAL A 190 12.40 -3.18 -7.73
N PHE A 191 13.07 -3.77 -8.72
CA PHE A 191 13.00 -3.29 -10.10
C PHE A 191 11.56 -3.32 -10.64
N ARG A 192 10.83 -4.43 -10.47
CA ARG A 192 9.43 -4.54 -10.88
C ARG A 192 8.56 -3.48 -10.23
N HIS A 193 8.75 -3.26 -8.93
CA HIS A 193 8.04 -2.21 -8.20
C HIS A 193 8.39 -0.82 -8.77
N VAL A 194 9.66 -0.49 -8.91
CA VAL A 194 10.12 0.80 -9.42
C VAL A 194 9.61 1.06 -10.85
N TYR A 195 9.67 0.05 -11.71
CA TYR A 195 9.18 0.14 -13.09
C TYR A 195 7.68 0.47 -13.16
N ARG A 196 6.88 -0.11 -12.25
CA ARG A 196 5.45 0.20 -12.13
C ARG A 196 5.23 1.59 -11.52
N ALA A 197 5.86 1.84 -10.37
CA ALA A 197 5.55 2.96 -9.50
C ALA A 197 6.16 4.28 -9.97
N TYR A 198 7.19 4.28 -10.80
CA TYR A 198 7.84 5.51 -11.29
C TYR A 198 7.77 5.64 -12.81
N PRO A 199 6.56 5.77 -13.38
CA PRO A 199 6.42 6.11 -14.79
C PRO A 199 6.85 7.55 -15.10
N ALA A 200 6.85 8.41 -14.08
CA ALA A 200 7.30 9.78 -14.09
C ALA A 200 7.76 10.17 -12.67
N LEU A 201 8.42 11.33 -12.54
CA LEU A 201 8.75 11.97 -11.27
C LEU A 201 8.04 13.32 -11.16
N PRO A 202 7.32 13.61 -10.05
CA PRO A 202 7.03 12.72 -8.93
C PRO A 202 6.14 11.53 -9.34
N SER A 203 6.18 10.45 -8.56
CA SER A 203 5.36 9.26 -8.83
C SER A 203 3.86 9.58 -8.67
N PRO A 204 3.00 9.14 -9.61
CA PRO A 204 1.55 9.29 -9.46
C PRO A 204 0.95 8.38 -8.37
N PHE A 205 1.67 7.33 -7.94
CA PHE A 205 1.18 6.38 -6.94
C PHE A 205 1.41 6.88 -5.50
N TYR A 206 2.40 7.74 -5.32
CA TYR A 206 2.77 8.31 -4.02
C TYR A 206 2.43 9.78 -3.89
N ALA A 207 1.90 10.40 -4.95
CA ALA A 207 1.34 11.73 -4.85
C ALA A 207 0.28 11.76 -3.74
N PRO A 208 0.23 12.81 -2.90
CA PRO A 208 -0.90 13.01 -2.02
C PRO A 208 -2.14 13.04 -2.91
N GLY A 209 -3.09 12.13 -2.66
CA GLY A 209 -4.40 12.19 -3.30
C GLY A 209 -4.99 13.59 -3.14
N PRO A 210 -5.90 14.03 -4.02
CA PRO A 210 -6.56 15.31 -3.85
C PRO A 210 -7.04 15.38 -2.39
N ALA A 211 -6.54 16.37 -1.65
CA ALA A 211 -6.96 16.57 -0.27
C ALA A 211 -8.48 16.62 -0.29
N ALA A 212 -9.13 15.68 0.39
CA ALA A 212 -10.55 15.75 0.64
C ALA A 212 -10.75 17.00 1.50
N GLY A 213 -11.15 18.08 0.82
CA GLY A 213 -11.52 19.36 1.40
C GLY A 213 -12.97 19.34 1.84
#